data_AF-A0A081FZL4-F1
#
_entry.id   AF-A0A081FZL4-F1
#
_cell.length_a   1.000
_cell.length_b   1.000
_cell.length_c   1.000
_cell.angle_alpha   90.00
_cell.angle_beta   90.00
_cell.angle_gamma   90.00
#
_symmetry.space_group_name_H-M   'P 1'
#
loop_
_entity.id
_entity.type
_entity.pdbx_description
1 polymer ?
#
loop_
_entity_poly.entity_id
_entity_poly.type
_entity_poly.pdbx_seq_one_letter_code
_entity_poly.pdbx_strand_id
1 'polypeptide(L)'
;MDYEWLGVQFDDADQVIFYEFNDDAHGCLSNGICHMQWLYAEPPVDPVMTAPTALDEQAKQYKVEPGQCAVYLYLESTRPKWASMPVNIVVDGQPYGTTNHATYLFIVHPEGELRLQAYQYEKHKHDKGLKCSSGKQYYLRAREGLFTEIEGGLESVPTDMGAPEVQKRRLALPN
;
A
#
# COMPACT_ATOMS: atom_id res chain seq x y z
N MET A 1 0.99 -22.04 -20.52
CA MET A 1 1.33 -20.79 -21.23
C MET A 1 1.82 -19.86 -20.15
N ASP A 2 3.07 -19.43 -20.23
CA ASP A 2 3.61 -18.40 -19.35
C ASP A 2 3.01 -17.08 -19.86
N TYR A 3 2.12 -16.49 -19.08
CA TYR A 3 1.47 -15.24 -19.44
C TYR A 3 2.39 -14.10 -19.04
N GLU A 4 3.22 -13.66 -19.97
CA GLU A 4 4.01 -12.44 -19.84
C GLU A 4 3.10 -11.23 -20.09
N TRP A 5 3.21 -10.21 -19.24
CA TRP A 5 2.46 -8.97 -19.45
C TRP A 5 3.29 -7.73 -19.13
N LEU A 6 2.96 -6.65 -19.84
CA LEU A 6 3.64 -5.37 -19.78
C LEU A 6 2.62 -4.30 -19.35
N GLY A 7 2.84 -3.72 -18.17
CA GLY A 7 2.13 -2.51 -17.77
C GLY A 7 2.80 -1.29 -18.37
N VAL A 8 2.03 -0.42 -19.02
CA VAL A 8 2.50 0.88 -19.54
C VAL A 8 1.52 1.95 -19.12
N GLN A 9 2.01 3.08 -18.62
CA GLN A 9 1.19 4.27 -18.39
C GLN A 9 1.70 5.45 -19.18
N PHE A 10 0.75 6.21 -19.71
CA PHE A 10 0.97 7.45 -20.43
C PHE A 10 0.55 8.65 -19.58
N ASP A 11 1.19 9.80 -19.78
CA ASP A 11 0.69 11.09 -19.29
C ASP A 11 -0.38 11.67 -20.23
N ASP A 12 -0.91 12.85 -19.90
CA ASP A 12 -1.91 13.56 -20.72
C ASP A 12 -1.37 14.04 -22.08
N ALA A 13 -0.04 13.93 -22.31
CA ALA A 13 0.64 14.26 -23.55
C ALA A 13 1.08 13.01 -24.34
N ASP A 14 0.49 11.84 -24.03
CA ASP A 14 0.77 10.54 -24.65
C ASP A 14 2.24 10.08 -24.51
N GLN A 15 2.98 10.56 -23.51
CA GLN A 15 4.34 10.09 -23.22
C GLN A 15 4.34 8.95 -22.21
N VAL A 16 5.17 7.93 -22.43
CA VAL A 16 5.34 6.83 -21.47
C VAL A 16 6.02 7.34 -20.21
N ILE A 17 5.33 7.26 -19.08
CA ILE A 17 5.82 7.67 -17.75
C ILE A 17 6.05 6.50 -16.80
N PHE A 18 5.64 5.30 -17.18
CA PHE A 18 5.88 4.07 -16.43
C PHE A 18 5.80 2.88 -17.39
N TYR A 19 6.75 1.95 -17.25
CA TYR A 19 6.66 0.64 -17.85
C TYR A 19 7.24 -0.40 -16.89
N GLU A 20 6.58 -1.54 -16.79
CA GLU A 20 7.09 -2.64 -15.98
C GLU A 20 6.63 -3.99 -16.54
N PHE A 21 7.56 -4.94 -16.54
CA PHE A 21 7.36 -6.29 -17.04
C PHE A 21 7.15 -7.23 -15.86
N ASN A 22 6.16 -8.11 -15.95
CA ASN A 22 5.95 -9.17 -14.97
C ASN A 22 5.72 -10.50 -15.69
N ASP A 23 6.41 -11.53 -15.22
CA ASP A 23 6.36 -12.90 -15.73
C ASP A 23 5.34 -13.78 -14.99
N ASP A 24 4.66 -13.23 -13.97
CA ASP A 24 3.59 -13.89 -13.23
C ASP A 24 2.21 -13.31 -13.59
N ALA A 25 1.30 -14.18 -14.07
CA ALA A 25 -0.10 -13.86 -14.35
C ALA A 25 -0.91 -13.41 -13.13
N HIS A 26 -0.36 -13.64 -11.93
CA HIS A 26 -0.89 -13.26 -10.62
C HIS A 26 -0.06 -12.14 -9.96
N GLY A 27 0.93 -11.61 -10.66
CA GLY A 27 1.85 -10.60 -10.18
C GLY A 27 1.20 -9.23 -10.02
N CYS A 28 1.82 -8.42 -9.17
CA CYS A 28 1.59 -7.00 -9.07
C CYS A 28 2.82 -6.27 -9.59
N LEU A 29 2.64 -5.19 -10.32
CA LEU A 29 3.73 -4.29 -10.65
C LEU A 29 4.19 -3.56 -9.39
N SER A 30 5.40 -3.01 -9.40
CA SER A 30 5.97 -2.14 -8.36
C SER A 30 5.12 -0.90 -8.07
N ASN A 31 4.21 -0.56 -8.98
CA ASN A 31 3.24 0.50 -8.76
C ASN A 31 2.02 0.02 -7.94
N GLY A 32 1.73 -1.29 -7.92
CA GLY A 32 0.61 -1.89 -7.20
C GLY A 32 -0.51 -2.37 -8.13
N ILE A 33 -0.44 -2.13 -9.44
CA ILE A 33 -1.39 -2.73 -10.40
C ILE A 33 -1.17 -4.24 -10.44
N CYS A 34 -2.19 -5.03 -10.09
CA CYS A 34 -2.13 -6.48 -10.20
C CYS A 34 -3.09 -6.99 -11.28
N HIS A 35 -2.69 -8.09 -11.90
CA HIS A 35 -3.55 -8.81 -12.81
C HIS A 35 -4.50 -9.75 -12.01
N MET A 36 -5.72 -9.26 -11.73
CA MET A 36 -6.68 -9.93 -10.83
C MET A 36 -7.73 -10.82 -11.52
N GLN A 37 -7.61 -11.09 -12.83
CA GLN A 37 -8.66 -11.71 -13.65
C GLN A 37 -9.17 -13.08 -13.14
N TRP A 38 -8.39 -13.81 -12.34
CA TRP A 38 -8.81 -15.11 -11.79
C TRP A 38 -9.50 -15.03 -10.42
N LEU A 39 -9.39 -13.90 -9.71
CA LEU A 39 -9.93 -13.73 -8.36
C LEU A 39 -11.34 -13.15 -8.33
N TYR A 40 -11.76 -12.48 -9.41
CA TYR A 40 -13.10 -11.91 -9.51
C TYR A 40 -13.80 -12.37 -10.79
N ALA A 41 -15.06 -12.79 -10.64
CA ALA A 41 -15.92 -13.13 -11.77
C ALA A 41 -16.25 -11.90 -12.65
N GLU A 42 -16.17 -10.71 -12.07
CA GLU A 42 -16.32 -9.41 -12.74
C GLU A 42 -15.24 -8.46 -12.23
N PRO A 43 -14.71 -7.53 -13.05
CA PRO A 43 -13.71 -6.56 -12.61
C PRO A 43 -14.25 -5.75 -11.41
N PRO A 44 -13.46 -5.54 -10.34
CA PRO A 44 -13.92 -4.72 -9.23
C PRO A 44 -14.24 -3.30 -9.71
N VAL A 45 -15.35 -2.76 -9.22
CA VAL A 45 -15.92 -1.47 -9.69
C VAL A 45 -15.01 -0.27 -9.35
N ASP A 46 -14.15 -0.41 -8.34
CA ASP A 46 -13.13 0.57 -7.96
C ASP A 46 -11.74 -0.09 -7.85
N PRO A 47 -11.03 -0.35 -8.96
CA PRO A 47 -9.70 -0.94 -8.91
C PRO A 47 -8.66 0.16 -8.70
N VAL A 48 -8.65 0.85 -7.56
CA VAL A 48 -7.55 1.79 -7.27
C VAL A 48 -6.36 1.00 -6.76
N MET A 49 -5.59 0.47 -7.71
CA MET A 49 -4.42 -0.37 -7.44
C MET A 49 -3.12 0.45 -7.38
N THR A 50 -3.18 1.74 -7.70
CA THR A 50 -2.10 2.75 -7.67
C THR A 50 -2.69 4.14 -7.57
N ALA A 51 -1.98 5.07 -6.95
CA ALA A 51 -2.21 6.49 -7.17
C ALA A 51 -1.93 6.90 -8.64
N PRO A 52 -2.79 7.74 -9.26
CA PRO A 52 -2.42 8.54 -10.42
C PRO A 52 -1.10 9.29 -10.18
N THR A 53 -0.28 9.48 -11.21
CA THR A 53 1.08 10.04 -11.08
C THR A 53 1.11 11.36 -10.31
N ALA A 54 0.18 12.27 -10.58
CA ALA A 54 0.09 13.54 -9.86
C ALA A 54 -0.18 13.36 -8.35
N LEU A 55 -1.03 12.40 -7.99
CA LEU A 55 -1.33 12.10 -6.58
C LEU A 55 -0.19 11.34 -5.89
N ASP A 56 0.52 10.48 -6.62
CA ASP A 56 1.75 9.82 -6.15
C ASP A 56 2.86 10.84 -5.86
N GLU A 57 3.12 11.77 -6.79
CA GLU A 57 4.08 12.85 -6.62
C GLU A 57 3.71 13.74 -5.43
N GLN A 58 2.43 14.12 -5.34
CA GLN A 58 1.92 14.91 -4.22
C GLN A 58 2.13 14.20 -2.88
N ALA A 59 1.82 12.90 -2.81
CA ALA A 59 1.96 12.11 -1.59
C ALA A 59 3.44 11.86 -1.22
N LYS A 60 4.34 11.66 -2.19
CA LYS A 60 5.79 11.55 -1.98
C LYS A 60 6.44 12.84 -1.52
N GLN A 61 5.94 13.98 -2.02
CA GLN A 61 6.42 15.32 -1.68
C GLN A 61 5.61 15.96 -0.55
N TYR A 62 4.71 15.21 0.08
CA TYR A 62 3.76 15.74 1.02
C TYR A 62 4.47 16.38 2.21
N LYS A 63 4.21 17.67 2.41
CA LYS A 63 4.65 18.41 3.59
C LYS A 63 3.54 18.36 4.62
N VAL A 64 3.80 17.68 5.72
CA VAL A 64 2.83 17.53 6.81
C VAL A 64 2.48 18.91 7.37
N GLU A 65 1.19 19.24 7.32
CA GLU A 65 0.71 20.52 7.85
C GLU A 65 0.63 20.49 9.39
N PRO A 66 0.60 21.65 10.07
CA PRO A 66 0.36 21.70 11.50
C PRO A 66 -0.96 21.04 11.88
N GLY A 67 -0.94 20.21 12.94
CA GLY A 67 -2.13 19.54 13.48
C GLY A 67 -2.42 18.17 12.88
N GLN A 68 -1.50 17.62 12.08
CA GLN A 68 -1.62 16.29 11.49
C GLN A 68 -0.28 15.56 11.40
N CYS A 69 -0.33 14.27 11.10
CA CYS A 69 0.82 13.47 10.68
C CYS A 69 0.53 12.76 9.36
N ALA A 70 1.60 12.33 8.69
CA ALA A 70 1.52 11.43 7.55
C ALA A 70 2.08 10.05 7.92
N VAL A 71 1.47 9.00 7.36
CA VAL A 71 1.90 7.63 7.51
C VAL A 71 2.09 7.00 6.14
N TYR A 72 3.26 6.39 5.93
CA TYR A 72 3.56 5.54 4.79
C TYR A 72 3.61 4.09 5.28
N LEU A 73 2.59 3.31 4.96
CA LEU A 73 2.44 1.93 5.40
C LEU A 73 2.81 0.97 4.27
N TYR A 74 3.94 0.29 4.40
CA TYR A 74 4.34 -0.80 3.51
C TYR A 74 3.60 -2.09 3.87
N LEU A 75 2.98 -2.73 2.89
CA LEU A 75 2.34 -4.03 3.05
C LEU A 75 3.28 -5.12 2.53
N GLU A 76 3.98 -5.81 3.42
CA GLU A 76 4.91 -6.88 3.06
C GLU A 76 4.17 -8.21 2.87
N SER A 77 4.32 -8.83 1.70
CA SER A 77 3.92 -10.23 1.50
C SER A 77 5.00 -11.17 2.00
N THR A 78 4.61 -12.19 2.76
CA THR A 78 5.47 -13.35 3.03
C THR A 78 5.23 -14.48 2.03
N ARG A 79 4.29 -14.30 1.08
CA ARG A 79 3.84 -15.32 0.13
C ARG A 79 3.71 -14.73 -1.28
N PRO A 80 4.72 -14.90 -2.16
CA PRO A 80 4.68 -14.34 -3.52
C PRO A 80 3.43 -14.71 -4.31
N LYS A 81 2.94 -15.94 -4.16
CA LYS A 81 1.71 -16.42 -4.83
C LYS A 81 0.43 -15.71 -4.39
N TRP A 82 0.46 -15.01 -3.26
CA TRP A 82 -0.67 -14.29 -2.67
C TRP A 82 -0.45 -12.78 -2.72
N ALA A 83 0.59 -12.31 -3.39
CA ALA A 83 0.91 -10.88 -3.49
C ALA A 83 -0.24 -10.06 -4.09
N SER A 84 -1.05 -10.68 -4.95
CA SER A 84 -2.26 -10.10 -5.55
C SER A 84 -3.49 -10.09 -4.64
N MET A 85 -3.48 -10.77 -3.49
CA MET A 85 -4.67 -10.77 -2.63
C MET A 85 -4.95 -9.38 -2.05
N PRO A 86 -6.23 -8.95 -2.05
CA PRO A 86 -6.61 -7.69 -1.46
C PRO A 86 -6.38 -7.69 0.06
N VAL A 87 -5.79 -6.62 0.56
CA VAL A 87 -5.57 -6.31 1.96
C VAL A 87 -6.52 -5.19 2.34
N ASN A 88 -7.47 -5.50 3.23
CA ASN A 88 -8.34 -4.48 3.82
C ASN A 88 -7.59 -3.68 4.87
N ILE A 89 -7.75 -2.36 4.78
CA ILE A 89 -7.13 -1.39 5.68
C ILE A 89 -8.23 -0.71 6.47
N VAL A 90 -8.03 -0.67 7.79
CA VAL A 90 -8.92 0.02 8.72
C VAL A 90 -8.11 1.04 9.51
N VAL A 91 -8.67 2.24 9.58
CA VAL A 91 -8.15 3.39 10.30
C VAL A 91 -9.19 3.79 11.34
N ASP A 92 -8.81 3.78 12.62
CA ASP A 92 -9.69 4.12 13.76
C ASP A 92 -11.01 3.35 13.80
N GLY A 93 -10.95 2.07 13.40
CA GLY A 93 -12.09 1.18 13.37
C GLY A 93 -13.02 1.38 12.17
N GLN A 94 -12.72 2.30 11.26
CA GLN A 94 -13.45 2.50 10.02
C GLN A 94 -12.72 1.88 8.82
N PRO A 95 -13.42 1.24 7.88
CA PRO A 95 -12.84 0.85 6.59
C PRO A 95 -12.24 2.08 5.91
N TYR A 96 -10.94 2.02 5.64
CA TYR A 96 -10.21 3.08 4.96
C TYR A 96 -10.05 2.78 3.47
N GLY A 97 -9.91 1.51 3.12
CA GLY A 97 -9.86 1.05 1.74
C GLY A 97 -9.27 -0.35 1.62
N THR A 98 -9.06 -0.77 0.37
CA THR A 98 -8.45 -2.05 0.03
C THR A 98 -7.28 -1.80 -0.92
N THR A 99 -6.16 -2.47 -0.68
CA THR A 99 -5.00 -2.45 -1.57
C THR A 99 -4.37 -3.84 -1.60
N ASN A 100 -3.12 -4.05 -2.00
CA ASN A 100 -2.48 -5.37 -2.10
C ASN A 100 -1.14 -5.41 -1.38
N HIS A 101 -0.46 -6.54 -1.46
CA HIS A 101 0.88 -6.63 -0.92
C HIS A 101 1.92 -5.95 -1.83
N ALA A 102 3.11 -5.74 -1.27
CA ALA A 102 4.26 -5.05 -1.86
C ALA A 102 4.02 -3.57 -2.23
N THR A 103 2.95 -2.96 -1.73
CA THR A 103 2.64 -1.54 -1.94
C THR A 103 2.84 -0.69 -0.69
N TYR A 104 3.00 0.62 -0.89
CA TYR A 104 2.99 1.62 0.17
C TYR A 104 1.68 2.38 0.16
N LEU A 105 0.91 2.29 1.23
CA LEU A 105 -0.27 3.12 1.44
C LEU A 105 0.12 4.45 2.09
N PHE A 106 -0.35 5.57 1.55
CA PHE A 106 -0.20 6.88 2.17
C PHE A 106 -1.49 7.31 2.89
N ILE A 107 -1.35 7.71 4.15
CA ILE A 107 -2.44 8.13 5.03
C ILE A 107 -2.07 9.45 5.66
N VAL A 108 -3.03 10.37 5.74
CA VAL A 108 -2.92 11.59 6.55
C VAL A 108 -3.93 11.49 7.70
N HIS A 109 -3.50 11.83 8.91
CA HIS A 109 -4.32 11.71 10.10
C HIS A 109 -4.18 12.94 11.01
N PRO A 110 -5.26 13.44 11.63
CA PRO A 110 -5.18 14.51 12.64
C PRO A 110 -4.28 14.14 13.83
N GLU A 111 -3.72 15.13 14.51
CA GLU A 111 -2.97 14.89 15.74
C GLU A 111 -3.84 14.16 16.78
N GLY A 112 -3.31 13.09 17.37
CA GLY A 112 -4.06 12.25 18.29
C GLY A 112 -3.64 10.78 18.27
N GLU A 113 -4.49 9.92 18.82
CA GLU A 113 -4.33 8.48 18.66
C GLU A 113 -4.77 8.08 17.26
N LEU A 114 -3.93 7.31 16.58
CA LEU A 114 -4.22 6.66 15.31
C LEU A 114 -4.16 5.15 15.53
N ARG A 115 -5.21 4.42 15.14
CA ARG A 115 -5.23 2.96 15.15
C ARG A 115 -5.23 2.43 13.73
N LEU A 116 -4.16 1.73 13.36
CA LEU A 116 -4.04 1.09 12.05
C LEU A 116 -4.23 -0.41 12.18
N GLN A 117 -5.01 -0.96 11.25
CA GLN A 117 -5.20 -2.38 11.09
C GLN A 117 -5.03 -2.77 9.62
N ALA A 118 -4.17 -3.77 9.38
CA ALA A 118 -3.98 -4.41 8.08
C ALA A 118 -4.00 -5.93 8.27
N TYR A 119 -4.23 -6.68 7.19
CA TYR A 119 -4.32 -8.16 7.20
C TYR A 119 -5.34 -8.70 8.20
N GLN A 120 -6.58 -8.24 8.12
CA GLN A 120 -7.65 -8.75 8.97
C GLN A 120 -8.13 -10.12 8.50
N TYR A 121 -7.40 -11.17 8.86
CA TYR A 121 -7.89 -12.54 8.77
C TYR A 121 -8.59 -12.91 10.09
N GLU A 122 -9.64 -13.73 10.02
CA GLU A 122 -10.61 -13.99 11.10
C GLU A 122 -10.02 -14.36 12.49
N LYS A 123 -8.72 -14.66 12.59
CA LYS A 123 -8.01 -14.98 13.84
C LYS A 123 -6.74 -14.18 14.12
N HIS A 124 -6.28 -13.33 13.20
CA HIS A 124 -5.03 -12.59 13.32
C HIS A 124 -5.25 -11.15 12.87
N LYS A 125 -5.50 -10.25 13.83
CA LYS A 125 -5.57 -8.82 13.57
C LYS A 125 -4.23 -8.23 13.95
N HIS A 126 -3.57 -7.58 13.00
CA HIS A 126 -2.39 -6.78 13.31
C HIS A 126 -2.84 -5.34 13.56
N ASP A 127 -2.97 -4.97 14.83
CA ASP A 127 -3.30 -3.62 15.25
C ASP A 127 -2.08 -2.90 15.83
N LYS A 128 -1.93 -1.62 15.51
CA LYS A 128 -0.99 -0.74 16.20
C LYS A 128 -1.64 0.58 16.51
N GLY A 129 -1.59 0.96 17.78
CA GLY A 129 -1.76 2.33 18.21
C GLY A 129 -0.48 3.12 17.93
N LEU A 130 -0.61 4.19 17.15
CA LEU A 130 0.42 5.19 16.96
C LEU A 130 -0.06 6.51 17.56
N LYS A 131 0.82 7.22 18.28
CA LYS A 131 0.55 8.61 18.64
C LYS A 131 0.94 9.51 17.46
N CYS A 132 -0.04 9.89 16.66
CA CYS A 132 0.11 10.84 15.56
C CYS A 132 0.47 12.20 16.13
N SER A 133 1.72 12.63 15.94
CA SER A 133 2.23 13.92 16.43
C SER A 133 2.28 14.93 15.29
N SER A 134 1.87 16.16 15.57
CA SER A 134 1.85 17.25 14.60
C SER A 134 3.18 17.40 13.84
N GLY A 135 3.12 17.48 12.51
CA GLY A 135 4.28 17.67 11.63
C GLY A 135 5.16 16.42 11.44
N LYS A 136 4.75 15.25 11.93
CA LYS A 136 5.55 14.02 11.80
C LYS A 136 5.16 13.18 10.58
N GLN A 137 6.17 12.54 10.00
CA GLN A 137 6.02 11.47 9.04
C GLN A 137 6.42 10.15 9.71
N TYR A 138 5.60 9.12 9.53
CA TYR A 138 5.85 7.78 10.03
C TYR A 138 5.96 6.81 8.88
N TYR A 139 6.94 5.92 8.95
CA TYR A 139 7.09 4.82 8.01
C TYR A 139 6.81 3.56 8.78
N LEU A 140 5.86 2.76 8.30
CA LEU A 140 5.41 1.55 8.95
C LEU A 140 5.52 0.39 7.96
N ARG A 141 5.73 -0.81 8.49
CA ARG A 141 5.69 -2.06 7.73
C ARG A 141 4.69 -2.98 8.39
N ALA A 142 3.68 -3.42 7.63
CA ALA A 142 2.83 -4.51 8.02
C ALA A 142 3.30 -5.78 7.33
N ARG A 143 3.57 -6.83 8.09
CA ARG A 143 3.90 -8.15 7.57
C ARG A 143 2.74 -9.11 7.80
N GLU A 144 2.38 -9.87 6.76
CA GLU A 144 1.38 -10.95 6.86
C GLU A 144 1.89 -12.07 7.78
N GLY A 145 1.18 -12.33 8.89
CA GLY A 145 1.48 -13.41 9.82
C GLY A 145 0.98 -14.77 9.34
N LEU A 146 1.84 -15.79 9.37
CA LEU A 146 1.53 -17.11 8.81
C LEU A 146 0.63 -17.96 9.72
N PHE A 147 0.90 -18.04 11.03
CA PHE A 147 0.15 -18.89 11.97
C PHE A 147 0.25 -18.48 13.45
N THR A 148 1.17 -17.58 13.81
CA THR A 148 1.38 -17.08 15.18
C THR A 148 1.68 -15.58 15.15
N GLU A 149 1.34 -14.86 16.23
CA GLU A 149 1.55 -13.40 16.36
C GLU A 149 3.03 -12.96 16.23
N ILE A 150 3.98 -13.90 16.20
CA ILE A 150 5.42 -13.63 16.24
C ILE A 150 5.99 -13.34 14.85
N GLU A 151 5.34 -13.78 13.77
CA GLU A 151 5.86 -13.62 12.39
C GLU A 151 5.17 -12.50 11.58
N GLY A 152 4.01 -12.03 12.03
CA GLY A 152 3.26 -10.93 11.41
C GLY A 152 3.05 -9.78 12.38
N GLY A 153 2.83 -8.58 11.86
CA GLY A 153 2.66 -7.41 12.71
C GLY A 153 2.86 -6.11 12.00
N LEU A 154 2.50 -5.02 12.68
CA LEU A 154 2.69 -3.66 12.19
C LEU A 154 3.81 -3.00 13.00
N GLU A 155 4.93 -2.73 12.35
CA GLU A 155 6.14 -2.22 12.98
C GLU A 155 6.55 -0.86 12.41
N SER A 156 7.36 -0.13 13.17
CA SER A 156 7.85 1.18 12.73
C SER A 156 9.19 0.98 12.02
N VAL A 157 9.31 1.61 10.87
CA VAL A 157 10.52 1.65 10.07
C VAL A 157 11.22 2.98 10.31
N PRO A 158 12.52 2.98 10.67
CA PRO A 158 13.33 4.20 10.72
C PRO A 158 13.25 5.03 9.44
N THR A 159 13.19 6.36 9.58
CA THR A 159 13.02 7.29 8.46
C THR A 159 14.09 7.16 7.38
N ASP A 160 15.34 6.93 7.78
CA ASP A 160 16.49 6.73 6.89
C ASP A 160 16.39 5.45 6.05
N MET A 161 15.57 4.48 6.46
CA MET A 161 15.25 3.29 5.68
C MET A 161 13.94 3.42 4.91
N GLY A 162 12.90 3.98 5.53
CA GLY A 162 11.57 4.08 4.93
C GLY A 162 11.45 5.12 3.82
N ALA A 163 12.03 6.31 4.02
CA ALA A 163 11.89 7.41 3.07
C ALA A 163 12.48 7.09 1.69
N PRO A 164 13.69 6.49 1.56
CA PRO A 164 14.22 6.09 0.26
C PRO A 164 13.37 5.04 -0.45
N GLU A 165 12.78 4.09 0.27
CA GLU A 165 11.96 3.03 -0.31
C GLU A 165 10.63 3.56 -0.86
N VAL A 166 10.02 4.53 -0.16
CA VAL A 166 8.84 5.25 -0.67
C VAL A 166 9.15 5.94 -2.01
N GLN A 167 10.34 6.49 -2.19
CA GLN A 167 10.71 7.16 -3.45
C GLN A 167 10.89 6.19 -4.63
N LYS A 168 11.16 4.91 -4.36
CA LYS A 168 11.42 3.89 -5.39
C LYS A 168 10.16 3.22 -5.95
N ARG A 169 9.01 3.40 -5.31
CA ARG A 169 7.75 2.70 -5.64
C ARG A 169 6.63 3.71 -5.87
N ARG A 170 5.54 3.35 -6.53
CA ARG A 170 4.32 4.19 -6.43
C ARG A 170 3.55 3.86 -5.17
N LEU A 171 2.89 4.88 -4.66
CA LEU A 171 2.00 4.79 -3.52
C LEU A 171 0.62 4.29 -3.97
N ALA A 172 0.01 3.44 -3.16
CA ALA A 172 -1.42 3.25 -3.13
C ALA A 172 -2.06 4.41 -2.35
N LEU A 173 -3.11 5.00 -2.94
CA LEU A 173 -3.98 5.95 -2.27
C LEU A 173 -5.37 5.35 -2.27
N PRO A 174 -6.05 5.23 -1.12
CA PRO A 174 -7.47 5.00 -1.13
C PRO A 174 -8.14 6.29 -1.62
N ASN A 175 -9.14 6.15 -2.49
CA ASN A 175 -10.01 7.26 -2.85
C ASN A 175 -10.88 7.67 -1.67
#